data_AF-A0ABD1VQM5-F1
#
_entry.id   AF-A0ABD1VQM5-F1
#
_cell.length_a   1.000
_cell.length_b   1.000
_cell.length_c   1.000
_cell.angle_alpha   90.00
_cell.angle_beta   90.00
_cell.angle_gamma   90.00
#
_symmetry.space_group_name_H-M   'P 1'
#
loop_
_entity.id
_entity.type
_entity.pdbx_description
1 polymer ?
#
loop_
_entity_poly.entity_id
_entity_poly.type
_entity_poly.pdbx_seq_one_letter_code
_entity_poly.pdbx_strand_id
1 'polypeptide(L)'
;MNGLALVDLFMDTSKWMEFFPTIVSRAITIEVVSSGILGSQIGTLQLMYEELQVLSPLVPTRQIYFLRFCQQIEQGSWAIVDVSYDLPHQESQFASSCKAHRLPSGCLIQDMPNGYSKVTWVENWEIEDRAPIHRLYRDLIHSGLAFGAERWLSTLQRICERFACLMVTGNSTRDIGGVIPSPEGKRSMMKLAQRMGQTSLKCEQHFIRAPDPGQPNAVVLGAATTIWLPISAQNIFNFFRDERTRPQWDVLSNQNPVQEVAHIANGAHPGNCISVLRALNTNQNMLILQESCIDKSGSLVVYGPVDLQSINIAMSGADPSCIALLPSGFTISPDGRQQDQLQAGGSDQGASTSSSIGIGGSSAGSLITIVFQILVSSPSAKMSQESVTTVNNLIGNTVHQIKAALNCTTS
;
A
#
# COMPACT_ATOMS: atom_id res chain seq x y z
N MET A 1 -14.62 13.83 -0.42
CA MET A 1 -13.98 14.91 -1.20
C MET A 1 -14.95 15.31 -2.29
N ASN A 2 -14.99 16.59 -2.69
CA ASN A 2 -15.83 17.04 -3.79
C ASN A 2 -15.18 16.72 -5.14
N GLY A 3 -15.96 16.78 -6.23
CA GLY A 3 -15.54 16.29 -7.53
C GLY A 3 -14.41 17.10 -8.13
N LEU A 4 -14.47 18.43 -8.03
CA LEU A 4 -13.43 19.31 -8.54
C LEU A 4 -12.07 19.07 -7.85
N ALA A 5 -12.07 18.89 -6.53
CA ALA A 5 -10.84 18.58 -5.80
C ALA A 5 -10.24 17.23 -6.21
N LEU A 6 -11.07 16.23 -6.54
CA LEU A 6 -10.60 14.96 -7.10
C LEU A 6 -10.03 15.14 -8.51
N VAL A 7 -10.65 15.95 -9.35
CA VAL A 7 -10.15 16.25 -10.71
C VAL A 7 -8.79 16.94 -10.63
N ASP A 8 -8.66 18.00 -9.83
CA ASP A 8 -7.40 18.73 -9.65
C ASP A 8 -6.29 17.84 -9.11
N LEU A 9 -6.65 16.85 -8.30
CA LEU A 9 -5.72 15.87 -7.75
C LEU A 9 -5.29 14.85 -8.81
N PHE A 10 -6.22 14.31 -9.59
CA PHE A 10 -5.91 13.30 -10.61
C PHE A 10 -5.12 13.86 -11.79
N MET A 11 -5.24 15.16 -12.05
CA MET A 11 -4.48 15.86 -13.10
C MET A 11 -3.14 16.41 -12.63
N ASP A 12 -2.85 16.35 -11.32
CA ASP A 12 -1.56 16.72 -10.72
C ASP A 12 -0.73 15.46 -10.44
N THR A 13 0.33 15.27 -11.22
CA THR A 13 1.18 14.07 -11.16
C THR A 13 1.81 13.82 -9.79
N SER A 14 2.15 14.87 -9.04
CA SER A 14 2.74 14.73 -7.70
C SER A 14 1.69 14.22 -6.72
N LYS A 15 0.48 14.81 -6.75
CA LYS A 15 -0.62 14.40 -5.89
C LYS A 15 -1.16 13.02 -6.26
N TRP A 16 -1.17 12.68 -7.55
CA TRP A 16 -1.54 11.36 -8.06
C TRP A 16 -0.67 10.26 -7.43
N MET A 17 0.65 10.43 -7.45
CA MET A 17 1.57 9.49 -6.80
C MET A 17 1.37 9.43 -5.27
N GLU A 18 1.11 10.56 -4.63
CA GLU A 18 0.83 10.60 -3.19
C GLU A 18 -0.47 9.88 -2.81
N PHE A 19 -1.49 9.93 -3.68
CA PHE A 19 -2.79 9.28 -3.50
C PHE A 19 -2.84 7.83 -3.93
N PHE A 20 -1.89 7.35 -4.72
CA PHE A 20 -1.87 5.94 -5.13
C PHE A 20 -0.50 5.30 -4.91
N PRO A 21 0.15 5.46 -3.74
CA PRO A 21 1.54 5.04 -3.55
C PRO A 21 1.71 3.52 -3.58
N THR A 22 0.63 2.77 -3.39
CA THR A 22 0.63 1.30 -3.46
C THR A 22 0.38 0.78 -4.87
N ILE A 23 -0.13 1.61 -5.79
CA ILE A 23 -0.45 1.24 -7.17
C ILE A 23 0.55 1.85 -8.15
N VAL A 24 0.96 3.09 -7.92
CA VAL A 24 1.81 3.91 -8.78
C VAL A 24 3.17 4.07 -8.11
N SER A 25 4.22 3.49 -8.68
CA SER A 25 5.59 3.65 -8.17
C SER A 25 6.24 4.94 -8.69
N ARG A 26 5.91 5.33 -9.91
CA ARG A 26 6.45 6.50 -10.61
C ARG A 26 5.44 7.03 -11.60
N ALA A 27 5.32 8.35 -11.69
CA ALA A 27 4.55 9.03 -12.73
C ALA A 27 5.20 10.36 -13.09
N ILE A 28 5.15 10.73 -14.37
CA ILE A 28 5.72 11.98 -14.90
C ILE A 28 4.79 12.50 -16.00
N THR A 29 4.48 13.81 -15.97
CA THR A 29 3.92 14.50 -17.13
C THR A 29 5.07 14.82 -18.08
N ILE A 30 5.06 14.20 -19.26
CA ILE A 30 6.08 14.44 -20.29
C ILE A 30 5.79 15.78 -20.96
N GLU A 31 4.53 15.98 -21.37
CA GLU A 31 4.11 17.16 -22.11
C GLU A 31 2.64 17.49 -21.82
N VAL A 32 2.30 18.78 -21.78
CA VAL A 32 0.92 19.24 -21.83
C VAL A 32 0.60 19.55 -23.28
N VAL A 33 -0.08 18.63 -23.95
CA VAL A 33 -0.42 18.70 -25.38
C VAL A 33 -1.49 19.77 -25.63
N SER A 34 -2.42 19.94 -24.69
CA SER A 34 -3.42 21.02 -24.70
C SER A 34 -3.73 21.47 -23.29
N SER A 35 -3.72 22.78 -23.06
CA SER A 35 -3.89 23.37 -21.72
C SER A 35 -5.34 23.65 -21.31
N GLY A 36 -6.32 23.27 -22.14
CA GLY A 36 -7.74 23.43 -21.82
C GLY A 36 -8.17 24.88 -21.54
N ILE A 37 -9.15 25.04 -20.65
CA ILE A 37 -9.64 26.35 -20.20
C ILE A 37 -8.67 26.93 -19.16
N LEU A 38 -8.28 28.20 -19.34
CA LEU A 38 -7.34 28.89 -18.45
C LEU A 38 -7.79 28.81 -16.97
N GLY A 39 -6.90 28.31 -16.11
CA GLY A 39 -7.16 28.19 -14.67
C GLY A 39 -8.02 26.99 -14.27
N SER A 40 -8.29 26.06 -15.19
CA SER A 40 -9.03 24.82 -14.94
C SER A 40 -8.32 23.63 -15.58
N GLN A 41 -8.60 22.42 -15.11
CA GLN A 41 -8.16 21.17 -15.75
C GLN A 41 -9.10 20.70 -16.87
N ILE A 42 -10.17 21.44 -17.13
CA ILE A 42 -11.18 21.09 -18.14
C ILE A 42 -10.62 21.34 -19.54
N GLY A 43 -10.66 20.30 -20.37
CA GLY A 43 -10.12 20.29 -21.72
C GLY A 43 -8.61 20.06 -21.77
N THR A 44 -7.97 19.77 -20.64
CA THR A 44 -6.52 19.54 -20.56
C THR A 44 -6.19 18.14 -21.09
N LEU A 45 -5.20 18.07 -21.97
CA LEU A 45 -4.64 16.84 -22.53
C LEU A 45 -3.15 16.76 -22.17
N GLN A 46 -2.74 15.69 -21.50
CA GLN A 46 -1.36 15.48 -21.06
C GLN A 46 -0.83 14.17 -21.64
N LEU A 47 0.40 14.20 -22.16
CA LEU A 47 1.18 12.99 -22.40
C LEU A 47 1.92 12.64 -21.11
N MET A 48 1.68 11.43 -20.62
CA MET A 48 2.17 10.96 -19.33
C MET A 48 2.94 9.65 -19.46
N TYR A 49 3.82 9.43 -18.50
CA TYR A 49 4.46 8.14 -18.23
C TYR A 49 4.11 7.70 -16.82
N GLU A 50 3.80 6.41 -16.64
CA GLU A 50 3.48 5.81 -15.35
C GLU A 50 4.10 4.41 -15.22
N GLU A 51 4.52 4.06 -14.01
CA GLU A 51 4.88 2.72 -13.60
C GLU A 51 3.89 2.22 -12.56
N LEU A 52 3.19 1.13 -12.89
CA LEU A 52 2.26 0.45 -12.01
C LEU A 52 2.96 -0.70 -11.30
N GLN A 53 2.69 -0.84 -10.01
CA GLN A 53 3.28 -1.84 -9.14
C GLN A 53 2.25 -2.67 -8.38
N VAL A 54 2.61 -3.93 -8.15
CA VAL A 54 2.10 -4.73 -7.03
C VAL A 54 3.24 -4.79 -6.02
N LEU A 55 2.90 -4.67 -4.74
CA LEU A 55 3.88 -4.58 -3.65
C LEU A 55 4.50 -5.96 -3.32
N SER A 56 5.20 -6.52 -4.30
CA SER A 56 5.86 -7.82 -4.24
C SER A 56 7.00 -7.90 -5.25
N PRO A 57 8.17 -8.44 -4.87
CA PRO A 57 9.28 -8.63 -5.80
C PRO A 57 9.00 -9.68 -6.88
N LEU A 58 7.90 -10.45 -6.76
CA LEU A 58 7.51 -11.50 -7.70
C LEU A 58 6.62 -11.00 -8.84
N VAL A 59 6.21 -9.72 -8.82
CA VAL A 59 5.40 -9.11 -9.86
C VAL A 59 6.18 -7.94 -10.45
N PRO A 60 6.58 -8.01 -11.74
CA PRO A 60 7.29 -6.91 -12.37
C PRO A 60 6.39 -5.68 -12.51
N THR A 61 6.99 -4.49 -12.48
CA THR A 61 6.29 -3.23 -12.72
C THR A 61 5.84 -3.15 -14.19
N ARG A 62 4.67 -2.56 -14.41
CA ARG A 62 4.14 -2.29 -15.76
C ARG A 62 4.38 -0.83 -16.09
N GLN A 63 5.16 -0.58 -17.13
CA GLN A 63 5.46 0.77 -17.59
C GLN A 63 4.56 1.13 -18.77
N ILE A 64 3.98 2.31 -18.74
CA ILE A 64 3.05 2.77 -19.78
C ILE A 64 3.29 4.24 -20.11
N TYR A 65 3.14 4.54 -21.40
CA TYR A 65 2.96 5.89 -21.91
C TYR A 65 1.50 6.03 -22.32
N PHE A 66 0.85 7.13 -21.94
CA PHE A 66 -0.56 7.33 -22.21
C PHE A 66 -0.91 8.81 -22.29
N LEU A 67 -1.99 9.11 -23.01
CA LEU A 67 -2.64 10.41 -23.01
C LEU A 67 -3.72 10.42 -21.93
N ARG A 68 -3.68 11.41 -21.06
CA ARG A 68 -4.73 11.70 -20.07
C ARG A 68 -5.51 12.93 -20.51
N PHE A 69 -6.81 12.78 -20.70
CA PHE A 69 -7.72 13.85 -21.05
C PHE A 69 -8.77 14.05 -19.96
N CYS A 70 -8.99 15.30 -19.54
CA CYS A 70 -10.02 15.66 -18.58
C CYS A 70 -11.07 16.56 -19.21
N GLN A 71 -12.34 16.19 -19.07
CA GLN A 71 -13.47 16.96 -19.60
C GLN A 71 -14.63 17.00 -18.61
N GLN A 72 -15.24 18.18 -18.46
CA GLN A 72 -16.54 18.29 -17.81
C GLN A 72 -17.62 17.92 -18.85
N ILE A 73 -18.37 16.85 -18.57
CA ILE A 73 -19.43 16.36 -19.47
C ILE A 73 -20.72 17.16 -19.21
N GLU A 74 -21.03 17.34 -17.93
CA GLU A 74 -22.20 18.09 -17.45
C GLU A 74 -21.82 18.86 -16.17
N GLN A 75 -22.68 19.78 -15.74
CA GLN A 75 -22.44 20.51 -14.50
C GLN A 75 -22.32 19.53 -13.32
N GLY A 76 -21.20 19.60 -12.58
CA GLY A 76 -20.91 18.67 -11.48
C GLY A 76 -20.49 17.25 -11.92
N SER A 77 -20.20 17.02 -13.21
CA SER A 77 -19.74 15.72 -13.70
C SER A 77 -18.54 15.83 -14.65
N TRP A 78 -17.47 15.11 -14.32
CA TRP A 78 -16.22 15.09 -15.07
C TRP A 78 -15.83 13.68 -15.46
N ALA A 79 -15.27 13.51 -16.65
CA ALA A 79 -14.57 12.31 -17.06
C ALA A 79 -13.08 12.59 -17.22
N ILE A 80 -12.27 11.69 -16.69
CA ILE A 80 -10.84 11.61 -16.95
C ILE A 80 -10.60 10.30 -17.68
N VAL A 81 -10.02 10.39 -18.87
CA VAL A 81 -9.82 9.27 -19.77
C VAL A 81 -8.34 9.12 -20.07
N ASP A 82 -7.85 7.90 -19.89
CA ASP A 82 -6.49 7.48 -20.18
C ASP A 82 -6.49 6.50 -21.36
N VAL A 83 -5.64 6.74 -22.35
CA VAL A 83 -5.43 5.84 -23.50
C VAL A 83 -3.94 5.73 -23.77
N SER A 84 -3.43 4.51 -23.92
CA SER A 84 -2.02 4.28 -24.24
C SER A 84 -1.59 5.01 -25.51
N TYR A 85 -0.36 5.52 -25.48
CA TYR A 85 0.27 6.22 -26.59
C TYR A 85 1.58 5.52 -26.94
N ASP A 86 1.65 4.93 -28.13
CA ASP A 86 2.85 4.24 -28.60
C ASP A 86 3.88 5.25 -29.09
N LEU A 87 5.02 5.34 -28.40
CA LEU A 87 6.13 6.21 -28.82
C LEU A 87 6.87 5.59 -30.02
N PRO A 88 6.95 6.29 -31.17
CA PRO A 88 7.74 5.80 -32.29
C PRO A 88 9.22 5.75 -31.88
N HIS A 89 9.87 4.60 -32.13
CA HIS A 89 11.30 4.30 -31.89
C HIS A 89 11.73 3.72 -30.54
N GLN A 90 10.82 3.35 -29.62
CA GLN A 90 11.19 2.75 -28.33
C GLN A 90 11.13 1.19 -28.29
N GLU A 91 11.04 0.53 -29.44
CA GLU A 91 10.98 -0.94 -29.48
C GLU A 91 12.32 -1.64 -29.11
N SER A 92 13.44 -0.91 -28.94
CA SER A 92 14.76 -1.54 -29.07
C SER A 92 15.77 -1.50 -27.91
N GLN A 93 15.48 -1.04 -26.68
CA GLN A 93 16.56 -1.01 -25.65
C GLN A 93 16.23 -1.48 -24.21
N PHE A 94 14.96 -1.58 -23.82
CA PHE A 94 14.57 -2.13 -22.52
C PHE A 94 13.29 -2.96 -22.68
N ALA A 95 13.44 -4.24 -23.03
CA ALA A 95 12.30 -5.14 -23.11
C ALA A 95 11.72 -5.34 -21.70
N SER A 96 10.68 -4.59 -21.36
CA SER A 96 9.84 -4.90 -20.20
C SER A 96 9.36 -6.35 -20.31
N SER A 97 9.32 -7.05 -19.18
CA SER A 97 8.80 -8.42 -19.08
C SER A 97 7.31 -8.54 -19.47
N CYS A 98 6.60 -7.41 -19.52
CA CYS A 98 5.19 -7.29 -19.88
C CYS A 98 5.02 -6.07 -20.79
N LYS A 99 4.42 -6.27 -21.97
CA LYS A 99 3.91 -5.15 -22.79
C LYS A 99 2.44 -4.95 -22.40
N ALA A 100 2.16 -3.84 -21.73
CA ALA A 100 0.82 -3.47 -21.28
C ALA A 100 0.34 -2.28 -22.11
N HIS A 101 -0.85 -2.41 -22.71
CA HIS A 101 -1.49 -1.35 -23.47
C HIS A 101 -2.85 -1.05 -22.81
N ARG A 102 -3.01 0.19 -22.33
CA ARG A 102 -4.23 0.67 -21.71
C ARG A 102 -5.17 1.13 -22.82
N LEU A 103 -6.24 0.38 -23.04
CA LEU A 103 -7.39 0.80 -23.84
C LEU A 103 -8.15 1.93 -23.11
N PRO A 104 -9.12 2.62 -23.74
CA PRO A 104 -9.88 3.69 -23.06
C PRO A 104 -10.34 3.29 -21.66
N SER A 105 -9.72 3.92 -20.68
CA SER A 105 -9.82 3.66 -19.24
C SER A 105 -9.89 5.00 -18.49
N GLY A 106 -10.10 4.96 -17.19
CA GLY A 106 -10.11 6.15 -16.34
C GLY A 106 -11.35 6.18 -15.46
N CYS A 107 -11.87 7.38 -15.17
CA CYS A 107 -12.97 7.52 -14.23
C CYS A 107 -13.98 8.61 -14.58
N LEU A 108 -15.21 8.40 -14.13
CA LEU A 108 -16.29 9.36 -14.10
C LEU A 108 -16.49 9.82 -12.64
N ILE A 109 -16.40 11.13 -12.41
CA ILE A 109 -16.57 11.77 -11.12
C ILE A 109 -17.86 12.60 -11.18
N GLN A 110 -18.77 12.37 -10.24
CA GLN A 110 -20.06 13.08 -10.16
C GLN A 110 -20.27 13.63 -8.76
N ASP A 111 -20.56 14.92 -8.65
CA ASP A 111 -20.93 15.53 -7.38
C ASP A 111 -22.27 15.01 -6.87
N MET A 112 -22.35 14.79 -5.56
CA MET A 112 -23.55 14.33 -4.87
C MET A 112 -24.06 15.42 -3.92
N PRO A 113 -25.39 15.51 -3.67
CA PRO A 113 -25.97 16.55 -2.81
C PRO A 113 -25.44 16.57 -1.35
N ASN A 114 -24.85 15.47 -0.89
CA ASN A 114 -24.28 15.34 0.45
C ASN A 114 -22.83 15.88 0.56
N GLY A 115 -22.30 16.50 -0.50
CA GLY A 115 -20.92 17.02 -0.54
C GLY A 115 -19.84 15.98 -0.82
N TYR A 116 -20.22 14.72 -1.07
CA TYR A 116 -19.33 13.66 -1.56
C TYR A 116 -19.38 13.57 -3.08
N SER A 117 -18.52 12.73 -3.65
CA SER A 117 -18.55 12.39 -5.06
C SER A 117 -18.83 10.91 -5.25
N LYS A 118 -19.63 10.60 -6.27
CA LYS A 118 -19.74 9.25 -6.83
C LYS A 118 -18.65 9.10 -7.89
N VAL A 119 -17.80 8.09 -7.73
CA VAL A 119 -16.72 7.79 -8.66
C VAL A 119 -16.99 6.43 -9.29
N THR A 120 -17.01 6.39 -10.62
CA THR A 120 -17.07 5.14 -11.40
C THR A 120 -15.74 4.99 -12.11
N TRP A 121 -15.10 3.82 -12.00
CA TRP A 121 -13.77 3.57 -12.53
C TRP A 121 -13.81 2.43 -13.53
N VAL A 122 -13.11 2.60 -14.66
CA VAL A 122 -13.06 1.63 -15.76
C VAL A 122 -11.61 1.39 -16.12
N GLU A 123 -11.20 0.12 -16.13
CA GLU A 123 -9.85 -0.31 -16.50
C GLU A 123 -9.96 -1.35 -17.61
N ASN A 124 -9.48 -1.00 -18.80
CA ASN A 124 -9.44 -1.86 -19.97
C ASN A 124 -7.98 -2.02 -20.43
N TRP A 125 -7.52 -3.27 -20.48
CA TRP A 125 -6.11 -3.58 -20.72
C TRP A 125 -5.95 -4.66 -21.77
N GLU A 126 -5.00 -4.46 -22.66
CA GLU A 126 -4.40 -5.50 -23.48
C GLU A 126 -3.00 -5.80 -22.91
N ILE A 127 -2.78 -7.06 -22.54
CA ILE A 127 -1.56 -7.50 -21.85
C ILE A 127 -0.93 -8.60 -22.68
N GLU A 128 0.32 -8.37 -23.08
CA GLU A 128 1.18 -9.38 -23.68
C GLU A 128 2.30 -9.73 -22.67
N ASP A 129 2.14 -10.87 -22.01
CA ASP A 129 3.13 -11.41 -21.09
C ASP A 129 4.29 -12.03 -21.87
N ARG A 130 5.45 -11.37 -21.85
CA ARG A 130 6.68 -11.88 -22.50
C ARG A 130 7.46 -12.83 -21.61
N ALA A 131 7.17 -12.84 -20.31
CA ALA A 131 7.72 -13.75 -19.31
C ALA A 131 6.57 -14.42 -18.53
N PRO A 132 6.76 -15.65 -18.05
CA PRO A 132 5.73 -16.32 -17.27
C PRO A 132 5.47 -15.58 -15.96
N ILE A 133 4.20 -15.28 -15.67
CA ILE A 133 3.78 -14.73 -14.38
C ILE A 133 4.13 -15.72 -13.27
N HIS A 134 4.70 -15.22 -12.18
CA HIS A 134 5.04 -16.05 -11.03
C HIS A 134 3.80 -16.78 -10.49
N ARG A 135 3.91 -18.10 -10.28
CA ARG A 135 2.78 -18.99 -9.95
C ARG A 135 1.93 -18.50 -8.77
N LEU A 136 2.54 -17.89 -7.76
CA LEU A 136 1.83 -17.35 -6.60
C LEU A 136 0.87 -16.21 -6.93
N TYR A 137 1.21 -15.35 -7.90
CA TYR A 137 0.42 -14.16 -8.26
C TYR A 137 -0.46 -14.35 -9.49
N ARG A 138 -0.31 -15.48 -10.20
CA ARG A 138 -1.05 -15.75 -11.45
C ARG A 138 -2.56 -15.56 -11.28
N ASP A 139 -3.15 -16.16 -10.26
CA ASP A 139 -4.60 -16.13 -10.05
C ASP A 139 -5.06 -14.71 -9.61
N LEU A 140 -4.27 -13.99 -8.79
CA LEU A 140 -4.51 -12.59 -8.42
C LEU A 140 -4.44 -11.62 -9.61
N ILE A 141 -3.51 -11.85 -10.54
CA ILE A 141 -3.35 -11.01 -11.73
C ILE A 141 -4.47 -11.29 -12.74
N HIS A 142 -4.76 -12.55 -13.04
CA HIS A 142 -5.80 -12.92 -14.01
C HIS A 142 -7.22 -12.58 -13.53
N SER A 143 -7.47 -12.60 -12.22
CA SER A 143 -8.76 -12.14 -11.66
C SER A 143 -8.98 -10.63 -11.76
N GLY A 144 -7.96 -9.87 -12.16
CA GLY A 144 -8.02 -8.41 -12.23
C GLY A 144 -7.85 -7.70 -10.88
N LEU A 145 -7.76 -8.43 -9.76
CA LEU A 145 -7.60 -7.83 -8.42
C LEU A 145 -6.28 -7.07 -8.27
N ALA A 146 -5.23 -7.49 -8.97
CA ALA A 146 -3.92 -6.84 -8.91
C ALA A 146 -3.86 -5.47 -9.61
N PHE A 147 -4.54 -5.30 -10.75
CA PHE A 147 -4.37 -4.11 -11.61
C PHE A 147 -5.69 -3.46 -12.06
N GLY A 148 -6.84 -3.98 -11.61
CA GLY A 148 -8.16 -3.55 -12.05
C GLY A 148 -8.78 -2.41 -11.22
N ALA A 149 -9.96 -1.98 -11.66
CA ALA A 149 -10.69 -0.84 -11.11
C ALA A 149 -11.01 -0.94 -9.61
N GLU A 150 -11.26 -2.15 -9.08
CA GLU A 150 -11.55 -2.34 -7.66
C GLU A 150 -10.38 -1.90 -6.77
N ARG A 151 -9.14 -2.11 -7.20
CA ARG A 151 -7.94 -1.70 -6.47
C ARG A 151 -7.81 -0.18 -6.41
N TRP A 152 -8.06 0.49 -7.52
CA TRP A 152 -8.10 1.95 -7.60
C TRP A 152 -9.17 2.55 -6.69
N LEU A 153 -10.42 2.06 -6.79
CA LEU A 153 -11.54 2.53 -5.98
C LEU A 153 -11.32 2.27 -4.48
N SER A 154 -10.82 1.09 -4.11
CA SER A 154 -10.55 0.74 -2.72
C SER A 154 -9.45 1.63 -2.12
N THR A 155 -8.39 1.89 -2.88
CA THR A 155 -7.30 2.78 -2.46
C THR A 155 -7.80 4.23 -2.35
N LEU A 156 -8.58 4.71 -3.33
CA LEU A 156 -9.16 6.05 -3.33
C LEU A 156 -10.08 6.26 -2.12
N GLN A 157 -10.97 5.32 -1.85
CA GLN A 157 -11.86 5.39 -0.69
C GLN A 157 -11.04 5.48 0.60
N ARG A 158 -10.08 4.58 0.79
CA ARG A 158 -9.24 4.53 1.98
C ARG A 158 -8.47 5.82 2.21
N ILE A 159 -7.89 6.40 1.16
CA ILE A 159 -7.14 7.65 1.28
C ILE A 159 -8.08 8.83 1.51
N CYS A 160 -9.25 8.87 0.87
CA CYS A 160 -10.27 9.88 1.18
C CYS A 160 -10.74 9.82 2.65
N GLU A 161 -10.92 8.62 3.21
CA GLU A 161 -11.22 8.43 4.63
C GLU A 161 -10.09 8.95 5.53
N ARG A 162 -8.84 8.62 5.20
CA ARG A 162 -7.65 9.13 5.89
C ARG A 162 -7.58 10.66 5.86
N PHE A 163 -7.82 11.28 4.70
CA PHE A 163 -7.88 12.74 4.59
C PHE A 163 -9.00 13.34 5.44
N ALA A 164 -10.16 12.70 5.50
CA ALA A 164 -11.22 13.13 6.42
C ALA A 164 -10.75 13.07 7.88
N CYS A 165 -10.05 12.00 8.29
CA CYS A 165 -9.47 11.88 9.64
C CYS A 165 -8.44 12.97 9.97
N LEU A 166 -7.67 13.46 8.98
CA LEU A 166 -6.75 14.58 9.14
C LEU A 166 -7.45 15.93 9.37
N MET A 167 -8.63 16.11 8.79
CA MET A 167 -9.41 17.35 8.88
C MET A 167 -10.23 17.44 10.17
N VAL A 168 -10.51 16.32 10.83
CA VAL A 168 -11.24 16.29 12.11
C VAL A 168 -10.33 16.74 13.25
N THR A 169 -10.72 17.85 13.89
CA THR A 169 -10.01 18.45 15.05
C THR A 169 -10.33 17.77 16.38
N GLY A 170 -11.38 16.94 16.44
CA GLY A 170 -11.74 16.15 17.62
C GLY A 170 -10.99 14.82 17.72
N ASN A 171 -10.77 14.36 18.96
CA ASN A 171 -10.29 13.00 19.22
C ASN A 171 -11.37 12.00 18.82
N SER A 172 -10.99 10.95 18.08
CA SER A 172 -11.91 9.85 17.80
C SER A 172 -12.22 9.12 19.11
N THR A 173 -13.41 8.52 19.23
CA THR A 173 -13.75 7.66 20.38
C THR A 173 -12.86 6.42 20.49
N ARG A 174 -12.04 6.14 19.47
CA ARG A 174 -11.08 5.04 19.41
C ARG A 174 -9.66 5.48 19.73
N ASP A 175 -9.39 6.79 19.79
CA ASP A 175 -8.05 7.27 20.13
C ASP A 175 -7.82 7.05 21.63
N ILE A 176 -6.66 6.49 21.99
CA ILE A 176 -6.26 6.37 23.40
C ILE A 176 -6.03 7.80 23.91
N GLY A 177 -7.01 8.30 24.68
CA GLY A 177 -7.14 9.71 25.03
C GLY A 177 -5.90 10.30 25.72
N GLY A 178 -5.50 11.48 25.26
CA GLY A 178 -4.60 12.40 25.97
C GLY A 178 -3.11 12.32 25.65
N VAL A 179 -2.65 11.34 24.87
CA VAL A 179 -1.20 11.18 24.59
C VAL A 179 -0.71 12.13 23.49
N ILE A 180 -1.53 12.40 22.48
CA ILE A 180 -1.21 13.37 21.42
C ILE A 180 -1.91 14.69 21.78
N PRO A 181 -1.14 15.75 22.11
CA PRO A 181 -1.69 16.91 22.80
C PRO A 181 -2.45 17.88 21.88
N SER A 182 -2.27 17.79 20.55
CA SER A 182 -2.83 18.76 19.61
C SER A 182 -3.23 18.15 18.26
N PRO A 183 -4.20 18.76 17.55
CA PRO A 183 -4.52 18.43 16.16
C PRO A 183 -3.31 18.52 15.23
N GLU A 184 -2.41 19.48 15.47
CA GLU A 184 -1.15 19.65 14.74
C GLU A 184 -0.23 18.44 14.95
N GLY A 185 -0.11 17.98 16.19
CA GLY A 185 0.63 16.77 16.57
C GLY A 185 0.06 15.53 15.88
N LYS A 186 -1.27 15.39 15.85
CA LYS A 186 -1.94 14.31 15.13
C LYS A 186 -1.61 14.33 13.63
N ARG A 187 -1.70 15.50 12.97
CA ARG A 187 -1.35 15.64 11.55
C ARG A 187 0.12 15.29 11.29
N SER A 188 1.03 15.76 12.14
CA SER A 188 2.47 15.46 12.01
C SER A 188 2.75 13.97 12.22
N MET A 189 2.17 13.33 13.24
CA MET A 189 2.25 11.88 13.44
C MET A 189 1.72 11.08 12.25
N MET A 190 0.60 11.50 11.67
CA MET A 190 0.05 10.89 10.46
C MET A 190 1.02 11.04 9.27
N LYS A 191 1.61 12.22 9.06
CA LYS A 191 2.64 12.43 8.02
C LYS A 191 3.89 11.57 8.24
N LEU A 192 4.35 11.44 9.49
CA LEU A 192 5.49 10.58 9.83
C LEU A 192 5.19 9.12 9.48
N ALA A 193 4.00 8.62 9.82
CA ALA A 193 3.58 7.26 9.50
C ALA A 193 3.48 7.03 7.98
N GLN A 194 2.91 7.98 7.23
CA GLN A 194 2.80 7.91 5.77
C GLN A 194 4.16 7.76 5.09
N ARG A 195 5.19 8.46 5.60
CA ARG A 195 6.55 8.35 5.09
C ARG A 195 7.08 6.92 5.20
N MET A 196 6.72 6.16 6.25
CA MET A 196 7.11 4.76 6.37
C MET A 196 6.56 3.91 5.22
N GLY A 197 5.28 4.11 4.86
CA GLY A 197 4.66 3.39 3.74
C GLY A 197 5.31 3.72 2.39
N GLN A 198 5.63 5.00 2.16
CA GLN A 198 6.25 5.44 0.91
C GLN A 198 7.71 4.97 0.74
N THR A 199 8.46 4.82 1.83
CA THR A 199 9.87 4.39 1.77
C THR A 199 10.03 2.87 1.82
N SER A 200 9.23 2.15 2.61
CA SER A 200 9.36 0.67 2.76
C SER A 200 9.03 -0.09 1.46
N LEU A 201 8.10 0.45 0.67
CA LEU A 201 7.51 -0.25 -0.48
C LEU A 201 8.32 -0.13 -1.78
N LYS A 202 9.33 0.74 -1.84
CA LYS A 202 10.20 0.93 -3.02
C LYS A 202 11.36 -0.07 -3.07
N CYS A 203 11.14 -1.31 -2.65
CA CYS A 203 12.17 -2.35 -2.62
C CYS A 203 12.48 -2.88 -4.03
N GLU A 204 12.97 -2.01 -4.91
CA GLU A 204 13.81 -2.45 -6.00
C GLU A 204 15.16 -2.87 -5.41
N GLN A 205 15.85 -3.83 -6.03
CA GLN A 205 17.17 -4.31 -5.62
C GLN A 205 18.29 -3.26 -5.83
N HIS A 206 18.00 -2.00 -5.54
CA HIS A 206 18.89 -0.87 -5.73
C HIS A 206 19.39 -0.36 -4.38
N PHE A 207 20.70 -0.17 -4.31
CA PHE A 207 21.36 0.61 -3.27
C PHE A 207 20.70 1.99 -3.22
N ILE A 208 19.86 2.25 -2.21
CA ILE A 208 19.37 3.60 -1.97
C ILE A 208 20.54 4.40 -1.36
N ARG A 209 21.33 5.03 -2.22
CA ARG A 209 22.10 6.23 -1.87
C ARG A 209 21.25 7.42 -2.29
N ALA A 210 20.28 7.80 -1.47
CA ALA A 210 19.55 9.05 -1.67
C ALA A 210 20.03 10.07 -0.62
N PRO A 211 20.43 11.29 -1.02
CA PRO A 211 20.49 12.42 -0.11
C PRO A 211 19.06 12.96 0.08
N ASP A 212 18.14 12.11 0.53
CA ASP A 212 16.82 12.58 0.92
C ASP A 212 16.92 13.20 2.33
N PRO A 213 16.30 14.36 2.58
CA PRO A 213 16.24 14.93 3.92
C PRO A 213 15.66 13.90 4.90
N GLY A 214 16.45 13.53 5.90
CA GLY A 214 16.04 12.57 6.93
C GLY A 214 16.32 11.09 6.61
N GLN A 215 17.11 10.71 5.61
CA GLN A 215 17.70 9.36 5.57
C GLN A 215 19.04 9.33 6.33
N PRO A 216 19.39 8.24 7.04
CA PRO A 216 20.71 8.12 7.65
C PRO A 216 21.79 8.16 6.57
N ASN A 217 22.94 8.80 6.83
CA ASN A 217 24.12 8.85 5.94
C ASN A 217 24.82 7.47 5.78
N ALA A 218 24.06 6.39 5.66
CA ALA A 218 24.47 5.01 5.70
C ALA A 218 23.76 4.20 4.60
N VAL A 219 24.33 3.06 4.24
CA VAL A 219 23.74 2.18 3.23
C VAL A 219 22.56 1.44 3.86
N VAL A 220 21.36 1.63 3.29
CA VAL A 220 20.16 0.87 3.67
C VAL A 220 19.99 -0.29 2.69
N LEU A 221 19.86 -1.50 3.22
CA LEU A 221 19.53 -2.69 2.45
C LEU A 221 18.04 -2.97 2.55
N GLY A 222 17.36 -3.03 1.41
CA GLY A 222 16.02 -3.56 1.29
C GLY A 222 16.07 -5.06 0.96
N ALA A 223 15.26 -5.86 1.64
CA ALA A 223 15.10 -7.27 1.30
C ALA A 223 13.64 -7.68 1.44
N ALA A 224 13.15 -8.44 0.46
CA ALA A 224 11.76 -8.83 0.38
C ALA A 224 11.60 -10.30 -0.04
N THR A 225 10.58 -10.96 0.50
CA THR A 225 10.16 -12.32 0.09
C THR A 225 8.65 -12.42 0.09
N THR A 226 8.09 -13.38 -0.63
CA THR A 226 6.64 -13.66 -0.60
C THR A 226 6.39 -15.12 -0.26
N ILE A 227 5.41 -15.35 0.60
CA ILE A 227 4.88 -16.67 0.94
C ILE A 227 3.38 -16.73 0.69
N TRP A 228 2.84 -17.92 0.49
CA TRP A 228 1.41 -18.18 0.52
C TRP A 228 1.07 -18.99 1.76
N LEU A 229 -0.05 -18.65 2.42
CA LEU A 229 -0.59 -19.39 3.56
C LEU A 229 -2.06 -19.75 3.32
N PRO A 230 -2.53 -20.92 3.78
CA PRO A 230 -3.93 -21.35 3.67
C PRO A 230 -4.82 -20.68 4.74
N ILE A 231 -4.64 -19.38 4.93
CA ILE A 231 -5.33 -18.56 5.91
C ILE A 231 -5.85 -17.31 5.20
N SER A 232 -7.09 -16.91 5.47
CA SER A 232 -7.67 -15.71 4.88
C SER A 232 -6.84 -14.46 5.19
N ALA A 233 -6.76 -13.53 4.23
CA ALA A 233 -6.06 -12.26 4.38
C ALA A 233 -6.45 -11.47 5.65
N GLN A 234 -7.73 -11.50 6.03
CA GLN A 234 -8.24 -10.83 7.23
C GLN A 234 -7.63 -11.39 8.53
N ASN A 235 -7.50 -12.71 8.64
CA ASN A 235 -6.93 -13.35 9.82
C ASN A 235 -5.43 -13.08 9.93
N ILE A 236 -4.72 -13.10 8.80
CA ILE A 236 -3.30 -12.71 8.75
C ILE A 236 -3.13 -11.23 9.16
N PHE A 237 -3.97 -10.35 8.63
CA PHE A 237 -3.94 -8.93 9.00
C PHE A 237 -4.19 -8.70 10.48
N ASN A 238 -5.18 -9.39 11.06
CA ASN A 238 -5.46 -9.33 12.49
C ASN A 238 -4.30 -9.89 13.32
N PHE A 239 -3.65 -10.97 12.86
CA PHE A 239 -2.47 -11.54 13.50
C PHE A 239 -1.31 -10.55 13.58
N PHE A 240 -0.99 -9.82 12.51
CA PHE A 240 0.11 -8.85 12.54
C PHE A 240 -0.20 -7.58 13.33
N ARG A 241 -1.49 -7.24 13.50
CA ARG A 241 -1.90 -6.08 14.30
C ARG A 241 -1.95 -6.35 15.80
N ASP A 242 -2.17 -7.60 16.22
CA ASP A 242 -2.35 -7.96 17.62
C ASP A 242 -1.03 -7.83 18.42
N GLU A 243 -1.03 -6.97 19.43
CA GLU A 243 0.12 -6.77 20.34
C GLU A 243 0.56 -8.05 21.04
N ARG A 244 -0.39 -8.97 21.29
CA ARG A 244 -0.14 -10.23 22.01
C ARG A 244 0.62 -11.25 21.16
N THR A 245 0.48 -11.18 19.84
CA THR A 245 1.14 -12.11 18.91
C THR A 245 2.49 -11.57 18.44
N ARG A 246 2.71 -10.26 18.54
CA ARG A 246 3.93 -9.57 18.10
C ARG A 246 5.25 -10.20 18.58
N PRO A 247 5.38 -10.64 19.84
CA PRO A 247 6.61 -11.28 20.33
C PRO A 247 6.97 -12.57 19.58
N GLN A 248 6.01 -13.18 18.88
CA GLN A 248 6.19 -14.44 18.16
C GLN A 248 6.87 -14.26 16.81
N TRP A 249 6.88 -13.05 16.23
CA TRP A 249 7.37 -12.81 14.86
C TRP A 249 8.21 -11.54 14.69
N ASP A 250 8.11 -10.54 15.58
CA ASP A 250 8.82 -9.27 15.43
C ASP A 250 10.13 -9.26 16.21
N VAL A 251 11.25 -9.26 15.49
CA VAL A 251 12.61 -9.15 16.07
C VAL A 251 12.78 -7.86 16.89
N LEU A 252 12.08 -6.76 16.55
CA LEU A 252 12.17 -5.50 17.30
C LEU A 252 11.60 -5.60 18.72
N SER A 253 10.66 -6.53 18.96
CA SER A 253 10.11 -6.75 20.31
C SER A 253 11.08 -7.51 21.22
N ASN A 254 12.08 -8.18 20.64
CA ASN A 254 13.01 -9.06 21.34
C ASN A 254 12.29 -10.07 22.27
N GLN A 255 11.17 -10.63 21.79
CA GLN A 255 10.30 -11.57 22.51
C GLN A 255 9.61 -10.98 23.76
N ASN A 256 9.71 -9.67 23.99
CA ASN A 256 9.01 -9.01 25.08
C ASN A 256 7.57 -8.68 24.68
N PRO A 257 6.61 -8.76 25.62
CA PRO A 257 5.26 -8.25 25.39
C PRO A 257 5.31 -6.78 24.99
N VAL A 258 4.38 -6.41 24.11
CA VAL A 258 4.28 -5.06 23.59
C VAL A 258 2.99 -4.42 24.10
N GLN A 259 3.04 -3.12 24.36
CA GLN A 259 1.89 -2.31 24.78
C GLN A 259 1.70 -1.13 23.83
N GLU A 260 0.48 -0.93 23.34
CA GLU A 260 0.09 0.30 22.65
C GLU A 260 -0.01 1.46 23.65
N VAL A 261 0.78 2.50 23.38
CA VAL A 261 0.84 3.72 24.20
C VAL A 261 0.21 4.92 23.50
N ALA A 262 -0.03 4.86 22.20
CA ALA A 262 -0.83 5.85 21.47
C ALA A 262 -1.53 5.19 20.28
N HIS A 263 -2.74 5.65 19.99
CA HIS A 263 -3.58 5.15 18.90
C HIS A 263 -4.21 6.32 18.15
N ILE A 264 -4.11 6.31 16.81
CA ILE A 264 -4.74 7.28 15.93
C ILE A 264 -5.57 6.52 14.90
N ALA A 265 -6.89 6.70 14.92
CA ALA A 265 -7.74 6.18 13.86
C ALA A 265 -7.46 6.89 12.52
N ASN A 266 -7.37 6.10 11.45
CA ASN A 266 -6.96 6.53 10.11
C ASN A 266 -7.98 6.15 9.01
N GLY A 267 -9.19 5.76 9.41
CA GLY A 267 -10.28 5.43 8.50
C GLY A 267 -11.50 4.89 9.24
N ALA A 268 -12.54 4.52 8.49
CA ALA A 268 -13.77 3.99 9.10
C ALA A 268 -13.55 2.60 9.69
N HIS A 269 -12.76 1.76 9.02
CA HIS A 269 -12.42 0.42 9.46
C HIS A 269 -11.52 0.46 10.71
N PRO A 270 -11.81 -0.30 11.79
CA PRO A 270 -11.04 -0.25 13.05
C PRO A 270 -9.59 -0.73 12.91
N GLY A 271 -9.29 -1.52 11.88
CA GLY A 271 -7.92 -1.90 11.54
C GLY A 271 -7.13 -0.83 10.80
N ASN A 272 -7.73 0.30 10.41
CA ASN A 272 -7.02 1.41 9.78
C ASN A 272 -6.57 2.38 10.86
N CYS A 273 -5.35 2.22 11.35
CA CYS A 273 -4.83 3.01 12.46
C CYS A 273 -3.31 3.18 12.41
N ILE A 274 -2.85 4.19 13.13
CA ILE A 274 -1.44 4.37 13.50
C ILE A 274 -1.32 4.10 14.99
N SER A 275 -0.38 3.24 15.34
CA SER A 275 -0.13 2.79 16.70
C SER A 275 1.32 3.12 17.08
N VAL A 276 1.52 3.66 18.28
CA VAL A 276 2.84 3.76 18.89
C VAL A 276 2.92 2.68 19.95
N LEU A 277 3.89 1.80 19.80
CA LEU A 277 4.03 0.61 20.61
C LEU A 277 5.32 0.66 21.42
N ARG A 278 5.25 0.14 22.64
CA ARG A 278 6.38 0.02 23.56
C ARG A 278 6.61 -1.45 23.90
N ALA A 279 7.79 -1.96 23.60
CA ALA A 279 8.21 -3.26 24.12
C ALA A 279 8.51 -3.12 25.62
N LEU A 280 7.95 -4.01 26.44
CA LEU A 280 8.20 -4.02 27.88
C LEU A 280 9.63 -4.54 28.14
N ASN A 281 10.25 -4.10 29.23
CA ASN A 281 11.59 -4.53 29.67
C ASN A 281 12.76 -4.23 28.71
N THR A 282 12.56 -3.42 27.67
CA THR A 282 13.64 -2.89 26.81
C THR A 282 14.02 -1.46 27.22
N ASN A 283 15.10 -0.92 26.64
CA ASN A 283 15.46 0.50 26.79
C ASN A 283 14.25 1.39 26.47
N GLN A 284 13.81 2.21 27.43
CA GLN A 284 12.60 3.04 27.33
C GLN A 284 12.65 4.12 26.24
N ASN A 285 13.82 4.31 25.61
CA ASN A 285 14.03 5.34 24.60
C ASN A 285 13.63 4.92 23.18
N MET A 286 13.42 3.63 22.91
CA MET A 286 13.01 3.14 21.60
C MET A 286 11.56 2.67 21.62
N LEU A 287 10.79 3.14 20.65
CA LEU A 287 9.40 2.79 20.39
C LEU A 287 9.29 2.16 19.01
N ILE A 288 8.13 1.55 18.74
CA ILE A 288 7.79 1.04 17.41
C ILE A 288 6.60 1.86 16.91
N LEU A 289 6.80 2.59 15.82
CA LEU A 289 5.69 3.22 15.10
C LEU A 289 5.13 2.20 14.11
N GLN A 290 3.82 2.00 14.11
CA GLN A 290 3.14 1.12 13.17
C GLN A 290 2.01 1.86 12.48
N GLU A 291 1.90 1.71 11.17
CA GLU A 291 0.70 2.01 10.41
C GLU A 291 0.11 0.71 9.87
N SER A 292 -1.18 0.51 10.10
CA SER A 292 -1.92 -0.61 9.54
C SER A 292 -3.10 -0.09 8.73
N CYS A 293 -3.34 -0.74 7.59
CA CYS A 293 -4.48 -0.42 6.75
C CYS A 293 -5.00 -1.63 6.00
N ILE A 294 -6.30 -1.65 5.75
CA ILE A 294 -7.04 -2.69 5.05
C ILE A 294 -8.15 -2.07 4.23
N ASP A 295 -8.35 -2.61 3.05
CA ASP A 295 -9.46 -2.35 2.15
C ASP A 295 -9.80 -3.64 1.38
N LYS A 296 -10.69 -3.58 0.38
CA LYS A 296 -11.10 -4.77 -0.37
C LYS A 296 -9.98 -5.37 -1.23
N SER A 297 -8.99 -4.57 -1.62
CA SER A 297 -7.87 -5.02 -2.46
C SER A 297 -6.77 -5.73 -1.66
N GLY A 298 -6.73 -5.53 -0.35
CA GLY A 298 -5.76 -6.14 0.54
C GLY A 298 -5.49 -5.30 1.78
N SER A 299 -4.38 -5.61 2.44
CA SER A 299 -3.95 -4.91 3.64
C SER A 299 -2.43 -4.76 3.70
N LEU A 300 -2.01 -3.81 4.52
CA LEU A 300 -0.63 -3.43 4.73
C LEU A 300 -0.42 -3.19 6.23
N VAL A 301 0.68 -3.71 6.75
CA VAL A 301 1.17 -3.38 8.09
C VAL A 301 2.62 -2.94 7.95
N VAL A 302 2.89 -1.65 8.12
CA VAL A 302 4.24 -1.09 8.07
C VAL A 302 4.61 -0.64 9.46
N TYR A 303 5.84 -0.95 9.89
CA TYR A 303 6.32 -0.56 11.19
C TYR A 303 7.82 -0.27 11.16
N GLY A 304 8.30 0.52 12.11
CA GLY A 304 9.73 0.81 12.22
C GLY A 304 10.11 1.26 13.62
N PRO A 305 11.38 1.06 14.00
CA PRO A 305 11.89 1.60 15.25
C PRO A 305 11.96 3.13 15.14
N VAL A 306 11.56 3.81 16.20
CA VAL A 306 11.63 5.27 16.32
C VAL A 306 11.99 5.63 17.75
N ASP A 307 12.90 6.58 17.94
CA ASP A 307 13.26 7.02 19.28
C ASP A 307 12.18 7.95 19.88
N LEU A 308 12.15 8.02 21.20
CA LEU A 308 11.18 8.81 21.95
C LEU A 308 11.27 10.32 21.60
N GLN A 309 12.45 10.84 21.29
CA GLN A 309 12.63 12.25 20.95
C GLN A 309 12.00 12.57 19.58
N SER A 310 12.19 11.70 18.59
CA SER A 310 11.53 11.79 17.27
C SER A 310 10.01 11.75 17.39
N ILE A 311 9.47 10.85 18.24
CA ILE A 311 8.02 10.82 18.53
C ILE A 311 7.56 12.13 19.19
N ASN A 312 8.31 12.68 20.14
CA ASN A 312 7.97 13.96 20.78
C ASN A 312 8.00 15.14 19.79
N ILE A 313 8.95 15.15 18.85
CA ILE A 313 9.01 16.14 17.76
C ILE A 313 7.73 16.05 16.93
N ALA A 314 7.34 14.86 16.48
CA ALA A 314 6.13 14.68 15.68
C ALA A 314 4.86 15.05 16.48
N MET A 315 4.75 14.63 17.74
CA MET A 315 3.61 14.97 18.60
C MET A 315 3.51 16.47 18.91
N SER A 316 4.61 17.23 18.84
CA SER A 316 4.58 18.69 19.00
C SER A 316 3.93 19.42 17.81
N GLY A 317 3.73 18.73 16.68
CA GLY A 317 3.24 19.33 15.44
C GLY A 317 4.35 19.89 14.54
N ALA A 318 5.62 19.75 14.93
CA ALA A 318 6.76 20.06 14.09
C ALA A 318 6.77 19.20 12.82
N ASP A 319 7.44 19.68 11.76
CA ASP A 319 7.58 18.92 10.52
C ASP A 319 8.41 17.64 10.75
N PRO A 320 7.84 16.45 10.53
CA PRO A 320 8.54 15.20 10.81
C PRO A 320 9.53 14.84 9.69
N SER A 321 9.70 15.65 8.63
CA SER A 321 10.54 15.34 7.47
C SER A 321 11.99 14.98 7.81
N CYS A 322 12.57 15.56 8.87
CA CYS A 322 13.94 15.28 9.30
C CYS A 322 14.11 13.97 10.07
N ILE A 323 13.01 13.33 10.50
CA ILE A 323 13.06 12.09 11.27
C ILE A 323 13.43 10.95 10.33
N ALA A 324 14.47 10.20 10.71
CA ALA A 324 14.92 9.02 9.99
C ALA A 324 14.12 7.78 10.36
N LEU A 325 13.70 7.04 9.34
CA LEU A 325 12.87 5.85 9.47
C LEU A 325 13.51 4.68 8.71
N LEU A 326 13.46 3.50 9.31
CA LEU A 326 13.86 2.23 8.68
C LEU A 326 12.67 1.26 8.73
N PRO A 327 11.62 1.52 7.93
CA PRO A 327 10.40 0.76 7.98
C PRO A 327 10.54 -0.64 7.37
N SER A 328 9.95 -1.61 8.05
CA SER A 328 9.72 -2.97 7.60
C SER A 328 8.21 -3.23 7.61
N GLY A 329 7.75 -4.31 6.98
CA GLY A 329 6.32 -4.55 6.96
C GLY A 329 5.87 -5.73 6.13
N PHE A 330 4.55 -5.80 6.00
CA PHE A 330 3.84 -6.88 5.35
C PHE A 330 2.80 -6.32 4.40
N THR A 331 2.79 -6.78 3.15
CA THR A 331 1.63 -6.64 2.26
C THR A 331 0.89 -7.97 2.25
N ILE A 332 -0.43 -7.92 2.40
CA ILE A 332 -1.27 -9.10 2.55
C ILE A 332 -2.41 -8.95 1.54
N SER A 333 -2.50 -9.90 0.62
CA SER A 333 -3.53 -9.92 -0.42
C SER A 333 -4.22 -11.28 -0.45
N PRO A 334 -5.48 -11.35 -0.94
CA PRO A 334 -6.08 -12.64 -1.27
C PRO A 334 -5.23 -13.37 -2.32
N ASP A 335 -5.34 -14.70 -2.39
CA ASP A 335 -4.62 -15.48 -3.40
C ASP A 335 -5.24 -15.40 -4.81
N GLY A 336 -6.37 -14.70 -4.96
CA GLY A 336 -7.07 -14.51 -6.23
C GLY A 336 -7.82 -15.74 -6.73
N ARG A 337 -7.85 -16.82 -5.95
CA ARG A 337 -8.66 -18.00 -6.27
C ARG A 337 -10.09 -17.69 -5.88
N GLN A 338 -10.89 -17.24 -6.84
CA GLN A 338 -12.33 -17.16 -6.64
C GLN A 338 -12.84 -18.59 -6.38
N GLN A 339 -13.64 -18.77 -5.32
CA GLN A 339 -14.54 -19.91 -5.28
C GLN A 339 -15.54 -19.69 -6.40
N ASP A 340 -15.56 -20.58 -7.39
CA ASP A 340 -16.65 -20.72 -8.36
C ASP A 340 -17.96 -21.04 -7.62
N GLN A 341 -18.57 -20.04 -6.97
CA GLN A 341 -19.92 -20.11 -6.40
C GLN A 341 -20.89 -19.13 -7.06
N LEU A 342 -20.53 -18.56 -8.20
CA LEU A 342 -21.46 -17.84 -9.05
C LEU A 342 -21.16 -18.15 -10.52
N GLN A 343 -21.56 -19.35 -11.00
CA GLN A 343 -22.06 -19.64 -12.37
C GLN A 343 -22.11 -21.14 -12.72
N ALA A 344 -22.69 -21.97 -11.85
CA ALA A 344 -23.26 -23.25 -12.29
C ALA A 344 -24.54 -23.54 -11.51
N GLY A 345 -25.69 -23.51 -12.19
CA GLY A 345 -26.95 -24.00 -11.63
C GLY A 345 -28.16 -23.10 -11.88
N GLY A 346 -28.69 -23.16 -13.10
CA GLY A 346 -30.15 -23.09 -13.23
C GLY A 346 -30.77 -24.30 -12.53
N SER A 347 -32.00 -24.07 -12.04
CA SER A 347 -33.00 -25.02 -11.53
C SER A 347 -32.75 -25.80 -10.22
N ASP A 348 -33.67 -25.53 -9.30
CA ASP A 348 -34.35 -26.42 -8.35
C ASP A 348 -33.87 -26.54 -6.88
N GLN A 349 -34.68 -25.89 -6.04
CA GLN A 349 -35.25 -26.33 -4.76
C GLN A 349 -34.36 -27.05 -3.74
N GLY A 350 -34.26 -26.43 -2.56
CA GLY A 350 -33.91 -27.13 -1.32
C GLY A 350 -33.70 -26.17 -0.15
N ALA A 351 -34.77 -25.89 0.59
CA ALA A 351 -34.66 -25.25 1.90
C ALA A 351 -33.93 -26.19 2.87
N SER A 352 -32.87 -25.69 3.53
CA SER A 352 -32.29 -26.35 4.70
C SER A 352 -31.74 -25.32 5.67
N THR A 353 -32.44 -25.17 6.79
CA THR A 353 -31.95 -24.62 8.04
C THR A 353 -31.18 -25.70 8.80
N SER A 354 -29.89 -25.52 9.08
CA SER A 354 -29.25 -26.07 10.29
C SER A 354 -27.84 -25.53 10.48
N SER A 355 -27.63 -24.95 11.65
CA SER A 355 -26.35 -24.78 12.31
C SER A 355 -25.69 -26.13 12.63
N SER A 356 -24.47 -26.37 12.17
CA SER A 356 -23.42 -27.03 12.96
C SER A 356 -22.09 -27.07 12.21
N ILE A 357 -21.03 -27.04 13.01
CA ILE A 357 -19.61 -27.01 12.69
C ILE A 357 -19.22 -28.21 11.82
N GLY A 358 -18.58 -27.94 10.68
CA GLY A 358 -18.04 -28.94 9.75
C GLY A 358 -16.96 -28.35 8.86
N ILE A 359 -15.72 -28.76 9.12
CA ILE A 359 -14.48 -28.50 8.38
C ILE A 359 -14.68 -28.88 6.91
N GLY A 360 -14.49 -27.95 5.96
CA GLY A 360 -14.55 -28.29 4.53
C GLY A 360 -14.82 -27.19 3.50
N GLY A 361 -15.04 -25.93 3.89
CA GLY A 361 -14.95 -24.81 2.94
C GLY A 361 -13.49 -24.40 2.83
N SER A 362 -12.80 -24.72 1.73
CA SER A 362 -11.42 -24.27 1.52
C SER A 362 -11.37 -22.74 1.66
N SER A 363 -10.89 -22.26 2.80
CA SER A 363 -10.69 -20.84 3.04
C SER A 363 -9.71 -20.33 1.99
N ALA A 364 -10.11 -19.31 1.23
CA ALA A 364 -9.22 -18.64 0.29
C ALA A 364 -7.89 -18.32 1.00
N GLY A 365 -6.78 -18.72 0.38
CA GLY A 365 -5.45 -18.48 0.94
C GLY A 365 -5.07 -17.01 0.80
N SER A 366 -3.89 -16.68 1.31
CA SER A 366 -3.36 -15.33 1.26
C SER A 366 -1.91 -15.32 0.81
N LEU A 367 -1.56 -14.26 0.08
CA LEU A 367 -0.20 -13.93 -0.29
C LEU A 367 0.32 -12.89 0.68
N ILE A 368 1.48 -13.16 1.26
CA ILE A 368 2.14 -12.28 2.24
C ILE A 368 3.51 -11.94 1.69
N THR A 369 3.71 -10.68 1.30
CA THR A 369 5.05 -10.16 1.02
C THR A 369 5.60 -9.53 2.29
N ILE A 370 6.76 -10.00 2.72
CA ILE A 370 7.50 -9.52 3.87
C ILE A 370 8.63 -8.63 3.33
N VAL A 371 8.78 -7.43 3.89
CA VAL A 371 9.83 -6.48 3.51
C VAL A 371 10.57 -6.01 4.76
N PHE A 372 11.90 -5.99 4.69
CA PHE A 372 12.77 -5.41 5.71
C PHE A 372 13.65 -4.32 5.11
N GLN A 373 13.82 -3.22 5.87
CA GLN A 373 14.88 -2.25 5.65
C GLN A 373 15.90 -2.33 6.78
N ILE A 374 17.16 -2.55 6.43
CA ILE A 374 18.22 -2.85 7.38
C ILE A 374 19.37 -1.87 7.15
N LEU A 375 19.81 -1.23 8.21
CA LEU A 375 20.97 -0.33 8.17
C LEU A 375 22.27 -1.15 8.17
N VAL A 376 23.17 -0.87 7.23
CA VAL A 376 24.47 -1.54 7.14
C VAL A 376 25.59 -0.54 7.47
N SER A 377 26.42 -0.88 8.47
CA SER A 377 27.44 0.02 9.04
C SER A 377 28.71 0.21 8.19
N SER A 378 28.85 -0.47 7.04
CA SER A 378 30.05 -0.36 6.20
C SER A 378 29.79 0.43 4.90
N PRO A 379 30.47 1.57 4.66
CA PRO A 379 30.25 2.43 3.49
C PRO A 379 30.91 1.93 2.20
N SER A 380 31.49 0.72 2.19
CA SER A 380 32.13 0.15 1.00
C SER A 380 31.07 -0.24 -0.04
N ALA A 381 31.28 0.12 -1.30
CA ALA A 381 30.36 -0.16 -2.41
C ALA A 381 30.15 -1.66 -2.72
N LYS A 382 30.85 -2.56 -2.01
CA LYS A 382 30.66 -4.01 -2.12
C LYS A 382 30.04 -4.53 -0.83
N MET A 383 28.84 -5.09 -0.94
CA MET A 383 28.25 -5.87 0.13
C MET A 383 29.14 -7.07 0.45
N SER A 384 29.42 -7.31 1.73
CA SER A 384 30.04 -8.57 2.13
C SER A 384 29.02 -9.70 1.94
N GLN A 385 29.49 -10.87 1.51
CA GLN A 385 28.68 -12.09 1.46
C GLN A 385 28.03 -12.40 2.82
N GLU A 386 28.69 -12.01 3.91
CA GLU A 386 28.21 -12.12 5.28
C GLU A 386 26.95 -11.27 5.55
N SER A 387 26.91 -10.03 5.03
CA SER A 387 25.73 -9.15 5.17
C SER A 387 24.52 -9.73 4.45
N VAL A 388 24.70 -10.25 3.23
CA VAL A 388 23.64 -10.92 2.46
C VAL A 388 23.13 -12.16 3.20
N THR A 389 24.04 -12.97 3.75
CA THR A 389 23.69 -14.19 4.48
C THR A 389 22.89 -13.87 5.75
N THR A 390 23.30 -12.82 6.48
CA THR A 390 22.60 -12.35 7.68
C THR A 390 21.15 -11.94 7.38
N VAL A 391 20.95 -11.23 6.27
CA VAL A 391 19.64 -10.73 5.86
C VAL A 391 18.74 -11.87 5.38
N ASN A 392 19.28 -12.81 4.62
CA ASN A 392 18.55 -14.02 4.23
C ASN A 392 18.15 -14.87 5.44
N ASN A 393 19.04 -14.99 6.44
CA ASN A 393 18.73 -15.69 7.68
C ASN A 393 17.65 -14.96 8.48
N LEU A 394 17.70 -13.62 8.57
CA LEU A 394 16.67 -12.82 9.22
C LEU A 394 15.29 -13.05 8.58
N ILE A 395 15.20 -12.92 7.25
CA ILE A 395 13.95 -13.16 6.51
C ILE A 395 13.46 -14.60 6.68
N GLY A 396 14.36 -15.57 6.54
CA GLY A 396 14.03 -16.99 6.70
C GLY A 396 13.50 -17.32 8.09
N ASN A 397 14.13 -16.79 9.13
CA ASN A 397 13.70 -16.95 10.52
C ASN A 397 12.34 -16.30 10.76
N THR A 398 12.10 -15.08 10.26
CA THR A 398 10.80 -14.42 10.38
C THR A 398 9.71 -15.22 9.66
N VAL A 399 9.96 -15.73 8.46
CA VAL A 399 9.02 -16.61 7.74
C VAL A 399 8.69 -17.86 8.57
N HIS A 400 9.71 -18.50 9.15
CA HIS A 400 9.53 -19.68 9.98
C HIS A 400 8.69 -19.36 11.24
N GLN A 401 9.00 -18.26 11.93
CA GLN A 401 8.28 -17.79 13.10
C GLN A 401 6.81 -17.49 12.80
N ILE A 402 6.52 -16.78 11.69
CA ILE A 402 5.16 -16.49 11.24
C ILE A 402 4.40 -17.81 10.96
N LYS A 403 5.02 -18.75 10.24
CA LYS A 403 4.42 -20.06 9.97
C LYS A 403 4.15 -20.84 11.26
N ALA A 404 5.09 -20.84 12.20
CA ALA A 404 4.94 -21.51 13.50
C ALA A 404 3.80 -20.91 14.32
N ALA A 405 3.76 -19.58 14.45
CA ALA A 405 2.73 -18.85 15.17
C ALA A 405 1.31 -19.08 14.60
N LEU A 406 1.22 -19.28 13.28
CA LEU A 406 -0.02 -19.54 12.56
C LEU A 406 -0.33 -21.04 12.36
N ASN A 407 0.42 -21.93 13.02
CA ASN A 407 0.27 -23.39 12.89
C ASN A 407 0.33 -23.90 11.43
N CYS A 408 1.15 -23.25 10.60
CA CYS A 408 1.39 -23.58 9.20
C CYS A 408 2.78 -24.21 8.98
N THR A 409 3.30 -24.93 9.98
CA THR A 409 4.58 -25.66 9.90
C THR A 409 4.41 -26.88 9.00
N THR A 410 4.64 -26.65 7.71
CA THR A 410 4.76 -27.60 6.58
C THR A 410 3.53 -28.42 6.20
N SER A 411 3.08 -28.21 4.97
CA SER A 411 3.13 -29.26 3.94
C SER A 411 4.30 -28.95 3.01
#